data_AF-A0A354HXM3-F1
#
_entry.id   AF-A0A354HXM3-F1
#
_cell.length_a   1.000
_cell.length_b   1.000
_cell.length_c   1.000
_cell.angle_alpha   90.00
_cell.angle_beta   90.00
_cell.angle_gamma   90.00
#
_symmetry.space_group_name_H-M   'P 1'
#
loop_
_entity.id
_entity.type
_entity.pdbx_description
1 polymer ?
#
loop_
_entity_poly.entity_id
_entity_poly.type
_entity_poly.pdbx_seq_one_letter_code
_entity_poly.pdbx_strand_id
1 'polypeptide(L)'
;MDTPNCTKLKTYQGLTFEPYIESDKIKERVAEIGAQITRDCEGTVPLFVCVLNGAFPFASDLIRAVDCDAEITFIRLKSYEGMGSTGKVKEVMGLTENIEGRTIILVEDIIDTGNTIVKLIDDMKAHNPARIKVATLLFKEDALQHKVEPDYVGFNIPTKFIIGYGLDLDGMARNLPDIYVLSEKDKDKEDV
;
A
#
# COMPACT_ATOMS: atom_id res chain seq x y z
N MET A 1 24.36 -14.12 19.75
CA MET A 1 25.14 -12.87 19.84
C MET A 1 24.41 -11.88 18.97
N ASP A 2 23.43 -11.19 19.54
CA ASP A 2 22.65 -10.20 18.83
C ASP A 2 23.50 -8.95 18.69
N THR A 3 23.85 -8.62 17.45
CA THR A 3 24.42 -7.31 17.14
C THR A 3 23.27 -6.31 17.29
N PRO A 4 23.45 -5.21 18.05
CA PRO A 4 22.43 -4.18 18.11
C PRO A 4 22.21 -3.68 16.69
N ASN A 5 20.98 -3.79 16.20
CA ASN A 5 20.57 -3.28 14.91
C ASN A 5 20.76 -1.76 14.95
N CYS A 6 21.96 -1.30 14.57
CA CYS A 6 22.28 0.11 14.49
C CYS A 6 21.45 0.63 13.33
N THR A 7 20.30 1.21 13.63
CA THR A 7 19.32 1.64 12.64
C THR A 7 19.90 2.84 11.88
N LYS A 8 20.59 2.55 10.79
CA LYS A 8 21.37 3.53 10.03
C LYS A 8 20.43 4.46 9.27
N LEU A 9 20.65 5.76 9.44
CA LEU A 9 20.11 6.78 8.55
C LEU A 9 20.32 6.39 7.09
N LYS A 10 19.34 6.73 6.25
CA LYS A 10 19.43 6.55 4.80
C LYS A 10 19.50 7.90 4.14
N THR A 11 20.25 7.98 3.04
CA THR A 11 20.34 9.20 2.25
C THR A 11 19.99 8.88 0.81
N TYR A 12 18.98 9.57 0.28
CA TYR A 12 18.58 9.50 -1.12
C TYR A 12 18.43 10.91 -1.63
N GLN A 13 19.06 11.22 -2.77
CA GLN A 13 18.98 12.52 -3.42
C GLN A 13 19.27 13.74 -2.52
N GLY A 14 20.15 13.58 -1.51
CA GLY A 14 20.49 14.66 -0.58
C GLY A 14 19.51 14.86 0.59
N LEU A 15 18.45 14.05 0.66
CA LEU A 15 17.52 13.98 1.79
C LEU A 15 17.94 12.85 2.75
N THR A 16 17.87 13.13 4.04
CA THR A 16 18.16 12.17 5.10
C THR A 16 16.87 11.58 5.64
N PHE A 17 16.82 10.26 5.76
CA PHE A 17 15.69 9.53 6.30
C PHE A 17 16.07 8.76 7.56
N GLU A 18 15.22 8.89 8.56
CA GLU A 18 15.30 8.25 9.86
C GLU A 18 14.41 7.01 9.90
N PRO A 19 14.81 5.96 10.62
CA PRO A 19 13.97 4.77 10.76
C PRO A 19 12.62 5.12 11.39
N TYR A 20 11.54 4.54 10.85
CA TYR A 20 10.18 4.82 11.32
C TYR A 20 9.40 3.57 11.74
N ILE A 21 9.30 2.57 10.85
CA ILE A 21 8.64 1.29 11.14
C ILE A 21 9.58 0.16 10.73
N GLU A 22 10.03 -0.60 11.71
CA GLU A 22 10.97 -1.71 11.53
C GLU A 22 10.28 -2.91 10.86
N SER A 23 11.03 -3.66 10.04
CA SER A 23 10.51 -4.80 9.28
C SER A 23 9.84 -5.86 10.15
N ASP A 24 10.33 -6.08 11.37
CA ASP A 24 9.75 -7.07 12.29
C ASP A 24 8.33 -6.67 12.74
N LYS A 25 8.11 -5.37 12.99
CA LYS A 25 6.76 -4.84 13.30
C LYS A 25 5.82 -4.96 12.10
N ILE A 26 6.34 -4.73 10.89
CA ILE A 26 5.57 -4.90 9.66
C ILE A 26 5.15 -6.36 9.52
N LYS A 27 6.08 -7.30 9.69
CA LYS A 27 5.82 -8.74 9.61
C LYS A 27 4.78 -9.20 10.63
N GLU A 28 4.89 -8.76 11.88
CA GLU A 28 3.90 -9.05 12.93
C GLU A 28 2.51 -8.53 12.53
N ARG A 29 2.44 -7.27 12.09
CA ARG A 29 1.16 -6.67 11.69
C ARG A 29 0.55 -7.34 10.46
N VAL A 30 1.36 -7.73 9.48
CA VAL A 30 0.91 -8.48 8.31
C VAL A 30 0.32 -9.83 8.71
N ALA A 31 0.92 -10.53 9.67
CA ALA A 31 0.37 -11.80 10.18
C ALA A 31 -1.01 -11.62 10.83
N GLU A 32 -1.20 -10.55 11.60
CA GLU A 32 -2.50 -10.21 12.20
C GLU A 32 -3.57 -9.93 11.15
N ILE A 33 -3.21 -9.18 10.10
CA ILE A 33 -4.12 -8.89 8.98
C ILE A 33 -4.45 -10.17 8.20
N GLY A 34 -3.45 -11.00 7.92
CA GLY A 34 -3.64 -12.28 7.24
C GLY A 34 -4.63 -13.19 7.98
N ALA A 35 -4.50 -13.25 9.31
CA ALA A 35 -5.45 -13.97 10.17
C ALA A 35 -6.86 -13.36 10.15
N GLN A 36 -6.99 -12.03 10.04
CA GLN A 36 -8.29 -11.37 9.89
C GLN A 36 -8.94 -11.70 8.55
N ILE A 37 -8.20 -11.59 7.44
CA ILE A 37 -8.70 -11.93 6.10
C ILE A 37 -9.10 -13.40 6.02
N THR A 38 -8.30 -14.30 6.61
CA THR A 38 -8.60 -15.74 6.67
C THR A 38 -9.99 -16.00 7.26
N ARG A 39 -10.33 -15.33 8.37
CA ARG A 39 -11.65 -15.44 9.00
C ARG A 39 -12.75 -14.83 8.14
N ASP A 40 -12.52 -13.64 7.59
CA ASP A 40 -13.53 -12.91 6.82
C ASP A 40 -13.86 -13.58 5.47
N CYS A 41 -12.91 -14.36 4.94
CA CYS A 41 -12.99 -15.04 3.64
C CYS A 41 -13.17 -16.56 3.76
N GLU A 42 -13.47 -17.09 4.95
CA GLU A 42 -13.68 -18.52 5.16
C GLU A 42 -14.73 -19.08 4.18
N GLY A 43 -14.40 -20.18 3.51
CA GLY A 43 -15.27 -20.81 2.51
C GLY A 43 -15.39 -20.04 1.18
N THR A 44 -14.54 -19.03 0.95
CA THR A 44 -14.45 -18.30 -0.32
C THR A 44 -13.03 -18.37 -0.89
N VAL A 45 -12.87 -18.01 -2.18
CA VAL A 45 -11.55 -17.86 -2.84
C VAL A 45 -11.37 -16.40 -3.24
N PRO A 46 -10.86 -15.54 -2.34
CA PRO A 46 -10.68 -14.13 -2.64
C PRO A 46 -9.64 -13.90 -3.75
N LEU A 47 -9.88 -12.89 -4.58
CA LEU A 47 -8.89 -12.36 -5.52
C LEU A 47 -8.20 -11.14 -4.91
N PHE A 48 -6.92 -11.26 -4.63
CA PHE A 48 -6.07 -10.14 -4.26
C PHE A 48 -5.71 -9.36 -5.53
N VAL A 49 -5.98 -8.06 -5.53
CA VAL A 49 -5.60 -7.17 -6.63
C VAL A 49 -4.57 -6.19 -6.09
N CYS A 50 -3.31 -6.42 -6.42
CA CYS A 50 -2.19 -5.60 -5.97
C CYS A 50 -2.00 -4.38 -6.88
N VAL A 51 -2.00 -3.18 -6.28
CA VAL A 51 -1.76 -1.93 -6.99
C VAL A 51 -0.25 -1.67 -7.09
N LEU A 52 0.29 -1.88 -8.28
CA LEU A 52 1.71 -1.74 -8.56
C LEU A 52 2.16 -0.27 -8.65
N ASN A 53 3.41 0.04 -8.33
CA ASN A 53 4.47 -0.91 -7.91
C ASN A 53 4.59 -1.04 -6.39
N GLY A 54 4.15 -0.01 -5.65
CA GLY A 54 4.49 0.16 -4.25
C GLY A 54 3.89 -0.91 -3.34
N ALA A 55 2.67 -1.39 -3.64
CA ALA A 55 2.00 -2.40 -2.84
C ALA A 55 2.61 -3.80 -2.97
N PHE A 56 3.53 -4.04 -3.91
CA PHE A 56 4.06 -5.39 -4.17
C PHE A 56 4.67 -6.08 -2.94
N PRO A 57 5.58 -5.46 -2.16
CA PRO A 57 6.14 -6.11 -0.97
C PRO A 57 5.07 -6.46 0.06
N PHE A 58 4.14 -5.53 0.34
CA PHE A 58 3.03 -5.77 1.25
C PHE A 58 2.11 -6.91 0.75
N ALA A 59 1.73 -6.91 -0.52
CA ALA A 59 0.89 -7.95 -1.11
C ALA A 59 1.56 -9.33 -1.06
N SER A 60 2.87 -9.40 -1.36
CA SER A 60 3.66 -10.63 -1.30
C SER A 60 3.72 -11.22 0.12
N ASP A 61 3.85 -10.38 1.13
CA ASP A 61 3.88 -10.83 2.52
C ASP A 61 2.47 -11.19 3.01
N LEU A 62 1.48 -10.39 2.64
CA LEU A 62 0.10 -10.56 3.05
C LEU A 62 -0.52 -11.86 2.51
N ILE A 63 -0.35 -12.16 1.22
CA ILE A 63 -0.95 -13.37 0.64
C ILE A 63 -0.38 -14.65 1.28
N ARG A 64 0.89 -14.63 1.71
CA ARG A 64 1.53 -15.75 2.41
C ARG A 64 1.09 -15.89 3.87
N ALA A 65 0.52 -14.83 4.44
CA ALA A 65 0.01 -14.81 5.81
C ALA A 65 -1.47 -15.23 5.91
N VAL A 66 -2.15 -15.43 4.78
CA VAL A 66 -3.54 -15.85 4.70
C VAL A 66 -3.59 -17.38 4.62
N ASP A 67 -4.43 -18.00 5.45
CA ASP A 67 -4.57 -19.46 5.56
C ASP A 67 -5.89 -19.92 4.91
N CYS A 68 -6.07 -19.59 3.64
CA CYS A 68 -7.13 -20.08 2.78
C CYS A 68 -6.71 -20.05 1.30
N ASP A 69 -7.47 -20.73 0.44
CA ASP A 69 -7.26 -20.66 -1.01
C ASP A 69 -7.48 -19.23 -1.50
N ALA A 70 -6.50 -18.66 -2.21
CA ALA A 70 -6.54 -17.30 -2.71
C ALA A 70 -5.86 -17.18 -4.08
N GLU A 71 -6.33 -16.23 -4.88
CA GLU A 71 -5.69 -15.84 -6.15
C GLU A 71 -5.09 -14.45 -6.03
N ILE A 72 -4.12 -14.12 -6.89
CA ILE A 72 -3.54 -12.78 -6.98
C ILE A 72 -3.39 -12.34 -8.43
N THR A 73 -3.73 -11.08 -8.67
CA THR A 73 -3.43 -10.36 -9.91
C THR A 73 -2.91 -8.96 -9.59
N PHE A 74 -2.47 -8.25 -10.63
CA PHE A 74 -1.77 -6.99 -10.53
C PHE A 74 -2.38 -5.97 -11.48
N ILE A 75 -2.57 -4.75 -10.97
CA ILE A 75 -2.92 -3.60 -11.79
C ILE A 75 -1.83 -2.54 -11.63
N ARG A 76 -1.62 -1.72 -12.66
CA ARG A 76 -0.70 -0.60 -12.59
C ARG A 76 -1.38 0.66 -13.10
N LEU A 77 -1.48 1.62 -12.20
CA LEU A 77 -1.97 2.94 -12.48
C LEU A 77 -0.79 3.88 -12.74
N LYS A 78 -0.95 4.82 -13.66
CA LYS A 78 -0.03 5.94 -13.83
C LYS A 78 -0.80 7.22 -13.56
N SER A 79 -0.45 7.89 -12.46
CA SER A 79 -0.82 9.26 -12.21
C SER A 79 -0.20 10.15 -13.30
N TYR A 80 -0.97 11.14 -13.78
CA TYR A 80 -0.46 12.11 -14.75
C TYR A 80 0.49 13.08 -14.02
N GLU A 81 1.77 13.09 -14.39
CA GLU A 81 2.73 14.12 -13.99
C GLU A 81 2.67 15.31 -14.96
N GLY A 82 2.37 16.50 -14.43
CA GLY A 82 2.27 17.77 -15.15
C GLY A 82 1.63 18.83 -14.25
N MET A 83 1.94 20.12 -14.48
CA MET A 83 1.67 21.28 -13.60
C MET A 83 0.17 21.67 -13.43
N GLY A 84 -0.71 20.68 -13.41
CA GLY A 84 -2.12 20.76 -13.09
C GLY A 84 -2.65 19.34 -13.00
N SER A 85 -2.95 18.86 -11.80
CA SER A 85 -3.57 17.55 -11.59
C SER A 85 -4.93 17.53 -12.29
N THR A 86 -5.02 16.85 -13.42
CA THR A 86 -6.29 16.72 -14.18
C THR A 86 -7.21 15.64 -13.60
N GLY A 87 -6.84 15.01 -12.48
CA GLY A 87 -7.60 13.94 -11.83
C GLY A 87 -7.71 12.64 -12.63
N LYS A 88 -7.15 12.57 -13.85
CA LYS A 88 -7.28 11.40 -14.74
C LYS A 88 -6.10 10.45 -14.56
N VAL A 89 -6.30 9.43 -13.72
CA VAL A 89 -5.40 8.27 -13.63
C VAL A 89 -5.51 7.44 -14.91
N LYS A 90 -4.37 7.21 -15.59
CA LYS A 90 -4.30 6.34 -16.78
C LYS A 90 -3.87 4.93 -16.35
N GLU A 91 -4.69 3.94 -16.69
CA GLU A 91 -4.37 2.53 -16.50
C GLU A 91 -3.26 2.12 -17.48
N VAL A 92 -2.15 1.59 -16.96
CA VAL A 92 -1.02 1.08 -17.76
C VAL A 92 -1.10 -0.43 -17.90
N MET A 93 -1.55 -1.10 -16.83
CA MET A 93 -1.87 -2.52 -16.81
C MET A 93 -3.19 -2.65 -16.05
N GLY A 94 -4.22 -3.11 -16.74
CA GLY A 94 -5.54 -3.22 -16.16
C GLY A 94 -5.92 -4.61 -15.72
N LEU A 95 -7.07 -4.68 -15.04
CA LEU A 95 -7.64 -5.94 -14.60
C LEU A 95 -8.13 -6.75 -15.80
N THR A 96 -7.72 -8.02 -15.90
CA THR A 96 -8.11 -8.90 -17.02
C THR A 96 -9.02 -10.04 -16.59
N GLU A 97 -9.05 -10.31 -15.30
CA GLU A 97 -9.80 -11.35 -14.63
C GLU A 97 -11.28 -10.99 -14.58
N ASN A 98 -12.15 -12.00 -14.73
CA ASN A 98 -13.55 -11.81 -14.41
C ASN A 98 -13.72 -11.72 -12.89
N ILE A 99 -14.24 -10.59 -12.42
CA ILE A 99 -14.49 -10.32 -10.99
C ILE A 99 -15.96 -10.41 -10.60
N GLU A 100 -16.87 -10.73 -11.53
CA GLU A 100 -18.29 -10.88 -11.24
C GLU A 100 -18.53 -11.94 -10.15
N GLY A 101 -19.29 -11.57 -9.12
CA GLY A 101 -19.63 -12.46 -8.01
C GLY A 101 -18.45 -12.87 -7.12
N ARG A 102 -17.26 -12.28 -7.30
CA ARG A 102 -16.07 -12.61 -6.49
C ARG A 102 -15.91 -11.70 -5.28
N THR A 103 -15.22 -12.21 -4.25
CA THR A 103 -14.65 -11.39 -3.18
C THR A 103 -13.31 -10.84 -3.64
N ILE A 104 -13.18 -9.53 -3.71
CA ILE A 104 -11.96 -8.82 -4.12
C ILE A 104 -11.31 -8.20 -2.90
N ILE A 105 -9.98 -8.34 -2.79
CA ILE A 105 -9.16 -7.64 -1.79
C ILE A 105 -8.18 -6.74 -2.55
N LEU A 106 -8.50 -5.45 -2.62
CA LEU A 106 -7.61 -4.42 -3.15
C LEU A 106 -6.45 -4.22 -2.17
N VAL A 107 -5.22 -4.31 -2.65
CA VAL A 107 -4.00 -4.15 -1.83
C VAL A 107 -3.22 -2.92 -2.27
N GLU A 108 -3.10 -1.94 -1.37
CA GLU A 108 -2.33 -0.70 -1.52
C GLU A 108 -1.17 -0.65 -0.52
N ASP A 109 -0.09 0.07 -0.86
CA ASP A 109 0.97 0.39 0.10
C ASP A 109 0.58 1.56 1.00
N ILE A 110 -0.06 2.58 0.44
CA ILE A 110 -0.49 3.75 1.19
C ILE A 110 -1.78 4.35 0.65
N ILE A 111 -2.71 4.64 1.56
CA ILE A 111 -3.86 5.49 1.30
C ILE A 111 -3.59 6.86 1.92
N ASP A 112 -3.34 7.83 1.04
CA ASP A 112 -3.10 9.25 1.36
C ASP A 112 -4.39 10.06 1.13
N THR A 113 -4.52 10.75 -0.01
CA THR A 113 -5.72 11.54 -0.35
C THR A 113 -7.00 10.71 -0.58
N GLY A 114 -6.88 9.40 -0.80
CA GLY A 114 -8.00 8.51 -1.11
C GLY A 114 -8.46 8.51 -2.57
N ASN A 115 -7.93 9.40 -3.42
CA ASN A 115 -8.33 9.52 -4.83
C ASN A 115 -8.20 8.20 -5.62
N THR A 116 -7.05 7.54 -5.50
CA THR A 116 -6.75 6.29 -6.21
C THR A 116 -7.72 5.18 -5.83
N ILE A 117 -7.86 4.92 -4.53
CA ILE A 117 -8.66 3.80 -4.04
C ILE A 117 -10.16 3.99 -4.29
N VAL A 118 -10.68 5.21 -4.17
CA VAL A 118 -12.08 5.53 -4.51
C VAL A 118 -12.36 5.22 -5.97
N LYS A 119 -11.48 5.68 -6.87
CA LYS A 119 -11.61 5.41 -8.30
C LYS A 119 -11.59 3.90 -8.58
N LEU A 120 -10.63 3.16 -8.03
CA LEU A 120 -10.52 1.72 -8.23
C LEU A 120 -11.76 0.96 -7.74
N ILE A 121 -12.28 1.32 -6.57
CA ILE A 121 -13.50 0.74 -6.05
C ILE A 121 -14.68 0.99 -7.00
N ASP A 122 -14.84 2.22 -7.48
CA ASP A 122 -15.94 2.58 -8.38
C ASP A 122 -15.82 1.90 -9.75
N ASP A 123 -14.60 1.83 -10.30
CA ASP A 123 -14.32 1.10 -11.55
C ASP A 123 -14.66 -0.40 -11.38
N MET A 124 -14.26 -1.03 -10.28
CA MET A 124 -14.54 -2.46 -10.02
C MET A 124 -16.02 -2.76 -9.75
N LYS A 125 -16.76 -1.86 -9.10
CA LYS A 125 -18.21 -2.04 -8.87
C LYS A 125 -18.98 -2.22 -10.17
N ALA A 126 -18.53 -1.61 -11.27
CA ALA A 126 -19.16 -1.76 -12.59
C ALA A 126 -19.15 -3.21 -13.12
N HIS A 127 -18.32 -4.08 -12.56
CA HIS A 127 -18.19 -5.49 -12.92
C HIS A 127 -18.91 -6.45 -11.94
N ASN A 128 -19.75 -5.92 -11.04
CA ASN A 128 -20.59 -6.69 -10.11
C ASN A 128 -19.84 -7.73 -9.24
N PRO A 129 -18.73 -7.39 -8.56
CA PRO A 129 -18.14 -8.27 -7.56
C PRO A 129 -19.11 -8.50 -6.40
N ALA A 130 -19.01 -9.65 -5.74
CA ALA A 130 -19.83 -9.94 -4.56
C ALA A 130 -19.43 -9.03 -3.38
N ARG A 131 -18.13 -8.79 -3.21
CA ARG A 131 -17.57 -7.92 -2.17
C ARG A 131 -16.29 -7.28 -2.67
N ILE A 132 -16.06 -6.02 -2.31
CA ILE A 132 -14.77 -5.35 -2.45
C ILE A 132 -14.31 -4.99 -1.05
N LYS A 133 -13.11 -5.42 -0.70
CA LYS A 133 -12.41 -5.15 0.56
C LYS A 133 -11.11 -4.44 0.25
N VAL A 134 -10.64 -3.61 1.18
CA VAL A 134 -9.40 -2.84 1.02
C VAL A 134 -8.41 -3.17 2.13
N ALA A 135 -7.22 -3.61 1.73
CA ALA A 135 -6.05 -3.73 2.58
C ALA A 135 -5.03 -2.64 2.21
N THR A 136 -4.60 -1.85 3.18
CA THR A 136 -3.51 -0.89 3.01
C THR A 136 -2.47 -1.08 4.09
N LEU A 137 -1.18 -1.02 3.73
CA LEU A 137 -0.12 -1.05 4.73
C LEU A 137 -0.15 0.23 5.58
N LEU A 138 -0.29 1.40 4.94
CA LEU A 138 -0.29 2.70 5.61
C LEU A 138 -1.56 3.47 5.31
N PHE A 139 -2.07 4.16 6.32
CA PHE A 139 -3.27 4.97 6.19
C PHE A 139 -3.07 6.34 6.85
N LYS A 140 -3.26 7.41 6.06
CA LYS A 140 -3.18 8.81 6.51
C LYS A 140 -4.59 9.39 6.58
N GLU A 141 -5.31 9.10 7.65
CA GLU A 141 -6.70 9.54 7.83
C GLU A 141 -6.86 11.06 7.69
N ASP A 142 -5.94 11.83 8.27
CA ASP A 142 -5.95 13.31 8.21
C ASP A 142 -5.73 13.90 6.81
N ALA A 143 -5.23 13.11 5.86
CA ALA A 143 -4.96 13.55 4.49
C ALA A 143 -6.11 13.26 3.51
N LEU A 144 -7.14 12.54 3.96
CA LEU A 144 -8.25 12.12 3.11
C LEU A 144 -9.04 13.31 2.56
N GLN A 145 -9.27 13.27 1.26
CA GLN A 145 -10.18 14.19 0.55
C GLN A 145 -11.54 13.54 0.29
N HIS A 146 -11.64 12.23 0.53
CA HIS A 146 -12.83 11.42 0.31
C HIS A 146 -13.05 10.48 1.48
N LYS A 147 -14.31 10.08 1.68
CA LYS A 147 -14.64 9.07 2.68
C LYS A 147 -14.10 7.70 2.23
N VAL A 148 -13.03 7.25 2.86
CA VAL A 148 -12.43 5.92 2.66
C VAL A 148 -12.29 5.25 4.01
N GLU A 149 -12.81 4.04 4.14
CA GLU A 149 -12.71 3.21 5.35
C GLU A 149 -12.10 1.86 4.94
N PRO A 150 -10.76 1.70 4.99
CA PRO A 150 -10.13 0.43 4.63
C PRO A 150 -10.48 -0.66 5.64
N ASP A 151 -10.79 -1.87 5.16
CA ASP A 151 -11.13 -3.01 6.01
C ASP A 151 -9.94 -3.53 6.81
N TYR A 152 -8.74 -3.43 6.22
CA TYR A 152 -7.50 -3.94 6.78
C TYR A 152 -6.40 -2.89 6.73
N VAL A 153 -6.10 -2.26 7.86
CA VAL A 153 -5.06 -1.23 7.97
C VAL A 153 -3.84 -1.78 8.68
N GLY A 154 -2.66 -1.69 8.06
CA GLY A 154 -1.38 -1.97 8.72
C GLY A 154 -1.12 -0.98 9.84
N PHE A 155 -0.87 0.28 9.47
CA PHE A 155 -0.52 1.35 10.40
C PHE A 155 -1.24 2.65 10.04
N ASN A 156 -1.87 3.26 11.04
CA ASN A 156 -2.32 4.66 10.96
C ASN A 156 -1.11 5.56 11.22
N ILE A 157 -0.84 6.48 10.29
CA ILE A 157 0.30 7.39 10.38
C ILE A 157 -0.13 8.82 10.07
N PRO A 158 0.50 9.84 10.67
CA PRO A 158 0.27 11.22 10.27
C PRO A 158 0.87 11.49 8.88
N THR A 159 0.53 12.62 8.28
CA THR A 159 1.11 13.07 7.01
C THR A 159 2.62 13.28 7.17
N LYS A 160 3.38 12.34 6.59
CA LYS A 160 4.83 12.27 6.60
C LYS A 160 5.33 11.82 5.24
N PHE A 161 6.49 12.32 4.83
CA PHE A 161 7.21 11.78 3.69
C PHE A 161 8.02 10.55 4.11
N ILE A 162 7.80 9.44 3.43
CA ILE A 162 8.28 8.12 3.83
C ILE A 162 8.75 7.31 2.62
N ILE A 163 9.71 6.42 2.86
CA ILE A 163 10.28 5.51 1.85
C ILE A 163 10.51 4.13 2.46
N GLY A 164 10.76 3.13 1.61
CA GLY A 164 11.05 1.77 2.04
C GLY A 164 9.82 0.88 2.07
N TYR A 165 10.06 -0.43 2.10
CA TYR A 165 9.02 -1.46 2.04
C TYR A 165 8.02 -1.23 0.89
N GLY A 166 8.55 -1.00 -0.31
CA GLY A 166 7.75 -0.72 -1.50
C GLY A 166 7.56 0.76 -1.81
N LEU A 167 7.58 1.65 -0.82
CA LEU A 167 7.51 3.11 -1.00
C LEU A 167 8.83 3.66 -1.55
N ASP A 168 8.76 4.74 -2.32
CA ASP A 168 9.92 5.25 -3.07
C ASP A 168 10.14 6.75 -3.04
N LEU A 169 11.36 7.10 -3.42
CA LEU A 169 11.74 8.42 -3.94
C LEU A 169 12.32 8.21 -5.35
N ASP A 170 11.59 8.66 -6.38
CA ASP A 170 11.89 8.47 -7.81
C ASP A 170 12.29 7.04 -8.21
N GLY A 171 11.49 6.07 -7.77
CA GLY A 171 11.70 4.65 -8.05
C GLY A 171 12.74 3.98 -7.16
N MET A 172 13.51 4.72 -6.36
CA MET A 172 14.52 4.20 -5.46
C MET A 172 13.97 3.94 -4.05
N ALA A 173 14.74 3.23 -3.22
CA ALA A 173 14.42 2.90 -1.83
C ALA A 173 13.32 1.85 -1.57
N ARG A 174 12.55 1.42 -2.59
CA ARG A 174 11.52 0.37 -2.45
C ARG A 174 12.02 -0.91 -1.78
N ASN A 175 13.30 -1.23 -1.98
CA ASN A 175 13.94 -2.46 -1.51
C ASN A 175 14.41 -2.42 -0.05
N LEU A 176 14.26 -1.30 0.65
CA LEU A 176 14.58 -1.23 2.08
C LEU A 176 13.56 -2.08 2.86
N PRO A 177 14.00 -2.90 3.84
CA PRO A 177 13.10 -3.77 4.59
C PRO A 177 12.26 -3.00 5.62
N ASP A 178 12.78 -1.88 6.13
CA ASP A 178 12.07 -0.99 7.04
C ASP A 178 11.46 0.19 6.27
N ILE A 179 10.47 0.82 6.89
CA ILE A 179 9.96 2.13 6.46
C ILE A 179 10.77 3.22 7.19
N TYR A 180 11.20 4.21 6.44
CA TYR A 180 11.92 5.38 6.92
C TYR A 180 11.10 6.64 6.68
N VAL A 181 11.29 7.66 7.51
CA VAL A 181 10.64 8.98 7.42
C VAL A 181 11.69 10.06 7.15
N LEU A 182 11.33 11.10 6.38
CA LEU A 182 12.18 12.26 6.18
C LEU A 182 12.59 12.89 7.53
N SER A 183 13.88 13.14 7.71
CA SER A 183 14.42 13.79 8.90
C SER A 183 13.91 15.22 9.00
N GLU A 184 13.60 15.67 10.22
CA GLU A 184 13.17 17.04 10.52
C GLU A 184 14.10 18.12 9.93
N LYS A 185 15.39 17.81 9.81
CA LYS A 185 16.41 18.73 9.28
C LYS A 185 16.28 19.01 7.77
N ASP A 186 15.59 18.13 7.06
CA ASP A 186 15.44 18.19 5.61
C ASP A 186 13.99 18.48 5.18
N LYS A 187 13.07 18.77 6.12
CA LYS A 187 11.67 19.12 5.81
C LYS A 187 11.53 20.33 4.90
N ASP A 188 12.36 21.36 5.08
CA ASP A 188 12.32 22.56 4.24
C ASP A 188 12.82 22.32 2.80
N LYS A 189 13.30 21.10 2.49
CA LYS A 189 13.79 20.71 1.16
C LYS A 189 12.80 19.83 0.39
N GLU A 190 11.64 19.51 0.97
CA GLU A 190 10.63 18.64 0.36
C GLU A 190 9.98 19.26 -0.90
N ASP A 191 10.01 20.60 -1.01
CA ASP A 191 9.37 21.38 -2.08
C ASP A 191 10.33 21.98 -3.15
N VAL A 192 11.57 21.49 -3.26
CA VAL A 192 12.58 22.01 -4.22
C VAL A 192 12.74 21.14 -5.46
#